data_AF-A0A1H1B1P3-F1
#
_entry.id   AF-A0A1H1B1P3-F1
#
_cell.length_a   1.000
_cell.length_b   1.000
_cell.length_c   1.000
_cell.angle_alpha   90.00
_cell.angle_beta   90.00
_cell.angle_gamma   90.00
#
_symmetry.space_group_name_H-M   'P 1'
#
loop_
_entity.id
_entity.type
_entity.pdbx_description
1 polymer ?
#
loop_
_entity_poly.entity_id
_entity_poly.type
_entity_poly.pdbx_seq_one_letter_code
_entity_poly.pdbx_strand_id
1 'polypeptide(L)'
;MNKRVNTILALLLMCGMHLLAQEFETATQAVKNMGVGWNLGNTLEANSQTYHDFTKDNYWGQQGLESETCWGQSKAKPELIKMMKDAGFGAIRVPVTWYNHMDKDGKVNAEWMKRVHEVVDYVINQGLYCIVNVHHDTGADDDSFKSWIKADEANYTQNKARYENLWLQIAEEFKDYDEHLLFESYNEMLDKLSSWCFASFASTNKYDAAVAKSAYNAINSYAQSFVTTVRNTGGNNATRNLVVNTYAACCGNGTWSDHLKEPLSQLTIPTDPTANHLMVQVHDYPNIANGIANVKKEIDDMMTAWNTHILSKGIPMILGEWGTANVDEGDGKTDYDVRRDVMFEFVDYMIAKCKENNVATFYWMGLSDGAYRSLPAFNQPDLAERIAKAYHGSDFAGTYPTENDFNISYLVEYEKDWAELFLYGNYNSVSALKLTEYKGLRIEMDDNYGSKLQVKVYGDATGSSFKEAYYTLSANSKTTTVNFENAKTGSTVSRITLQTNVGATKAKINQVALIKSDNSEVKLSPTTAWGCTLSTESSPVSGIQNIHYTPIADDRIYNLQGQQIAKPQRGIYIQNGKKFIAK
;
A
#
# COMPACT_ATOMS: atom_id res chain seq x y z
N MET A 1 5.69 -42.05 -57.24
CA MET A 1 6.76 -41.63 -56.31
C MET A 1 7.25 -40.24 -56.73
N ASN A 2 7.31 -39.16 -55.95
CA ASN A 2 7.03 -38.92 -54.53
C ASN A 2 6.61 -37.44 -54.36
N LYS A 3 5.40 -37.07 -54.76
CA LYS A 3 4.77 -35.79 -54.34
C LYS A 3 4.15 -35.87 -52.93
N ARG A 4 4.19 -37.05 -52.28
CA ARG A 4 3.67 -37.28 -50.91
C ARG A 4 4.70 -37.06 -49.80
N VAL A 5 5.98 -36.83 -50.13
CA VAL A 5 7.05 -36.67 -49.12
C VAL A 5 7.20 -35.21 -48.65
N ASN A 6 6.93 -34.23 -49.52
CA ASN A 6 7.07 -32.82 -49.14
C ASN A 6 5.88 -32.25 -48.35
N THR A 7 4.68 -32.85 -48.47
CA THR A 7 3.51 -32.41 -47.69
C THR A 7 3.54 -32.96 -46.25
N ILE A 8 4.22 -34.09 -46.02
CA ILE A 8 4.33 -34.67 -44.67
C ILE A 8 5.41 -33.95 -43.84
N LEU A 9 6.47 -33.42 -44.46
CA LEU A 9 7.48 -32.63 -43.75
C LEU A 9 6.98 -31.22 -43.38
N ALA A 10 6.09 -30.63 -44.17
CA ALA A 10 5.46 -29.34 -43.86
C ALA A 10 4.36 -29.46 -42.78
N LEU A 11 3.69 -30.61 -42.67
CA LEU A 11 2.75 -30.88 -41.56
C LEU A 11 3.44 -31.29 -40.25
N LEU A 12 4.64 -31.90 -40.30
CA LEU A 12 5.42 -32.23 -39.11
C LEU A 12 6.19 -31.03 -38.51
N LEU A 13 6.46 -29.99 -39.29
CA LEU A 13 7.05 -28.74 -38.79
C LEU A 13 6.02 -27.76 -38.20
N MET A 14 4.72 -28.01 -38.36
CA MET A 14 3.65 -27.23 -37.69
C MET A 14 3.17 -27.84 -36.36
N CYS A 15 3.75 -28.97 -35.94
CA CYS A 15 3.50 -29.61 -34.64
C CYS A 15 4.80 -29.64 -33.83
N GLY A 16 5.20 -28.53 -33.23
CA GLY A 16 6.41 -28.57 -32.39
C GLY A 16 6.93 -27.26 -31.78
N MET A 17 6.43 -26.08 -32.17
CA MET A 17 6.64 -24.89 -31.36
C MET A 17 5.54 -24.80 -30.31
N HIS A 18 5.52 -25.76 -29.37
CA HIS A 18 5.15 -25.36 -28.02
C HIS A 18 6.23 -24.34 -27.65
N LEU A 19 5.89 -23.05 -27.65
CA LEU A 19 6.66 -22.07 -26.89
C LEU A 19 6.82 -22.73 -25.52
N LEU A 20 8.05 -23.09 -25.14
CA LEU A 20 8.31 -23.52 -23.79
C LEU A 20 7.96 -22.30 -22.93
N ALA A 21 6.83 -22.36 -22.24
CA ALA A 21 6.52 -21.43 -21.16
C ALA A 21 7.72 -21.45 -20.22
N GLN A 22 8.17 -20.28 -19.77
CA GLN A 22 9.13 -20.24 -18.67
C GLN A 22 8.52 -21.02 -17.51
N GLU A 23 9.24 -22.03 -17.02
CA GLU A 23 8.75 -22.85 -15.92
C GLU A 23 8.76 -22.01 -14.65
N PHE A 24 7.59 -21.43 -14.32
CA PHE A 24 7.40 -20.65 -13.11
C PHE A 24 7.41 -21.57 -11.91
N GLU A 25 7.91 -21.07 -10.77
CA GLU A 25 7.83 -21.80 -9.52
C GLU A 25 6.38 -22.07 -9.11
N THR A 26 6.17 -23.16 -8.35
CA THR A 26 4.85 -23.45 -7.80
C THR A 26 4.43 -22.40 -6.79
N ALA A 27 3.12 -22.29 -6.58
CA ALA A 27 2.54 -21.44 -5.55
C ALA A 27 3.10 -21.75 -4.16
N THR A 28 3.35 -23.01 -3.83
CA THR A 28 3.93 -23.39 -2.54
C THR A 28 5.34 -22.83 -2.35
N GLN A 29 6.14 -22.82 -3.43
CA GLN A 29 7.50 -22.29 -3.40
C GLN A 29 7.51 -20.76 -3.37
N ALA A 30 6.62 -20.11 -4.13
CA ALA A 30 6.44 -18.66 -4.08
C ALA A 30 6.05 -18.17 -2.68
N VAL A 31 5.07 -18.80 -2.02
CA VAL A 31 4.69 -18.45 -0.64
C VAL A 31 5.86 -18.56 0.33
N LYS A 32 6.68 -19.62 0.19
CA LYS A 32 7.88 -19.77 1.01
C LYS A 32 8.89 -18.65 0.77
N ASN A 33 9.07 -18.27 -0.50
CA ASN A 33 10.05 -17.28 -0.93
C ASN A 33 9.63 -15.82 -0.63
N MET A 34 8.32 -15.54 -0.54
CA MET A 34 7.79 -14.24 -0.11
C MET A 34 8.21 -13.89 1.33
N GLY A 35 8.20 -14.87 2.23
CA GLY A 35 8.50 -14.68 3.64
C GLY A 35 7.56 -13.69 4.33
N VAL A 36 8.11 -12.59 4.84
CA VAL A 36 7.32 -11.45 5.33
C VAL A 36 7.24 -10.36 4.26
N GLY A 37 6.02 -9.86 4.05
CA GLY A 37 5.68 -8.82 3.11
C GLY A 37 4.99 -7.64 3.78
N TRP A 38 4.72 -6.62 2.97
CA TRP A 38 4.11 -5.37 3.40
C TRP A 38 3.04 -4.92 2.39
N ASN A 39 1.94 -4.37 2.87
CA ASN A 39 0.92 -3.75 2.03
C ASN A 39 1.23 -2.26 1.82
N LEU A 40 1.31 -1.85 0.56
CA LEU A 40 1.33 -0.44 0.17
C LEU A 40 -0.08 0.17 0.29
N GLY A 41 -0.62 0.15 1.50
CA GLY A 41 -2.02 0.49 1.76
C GLY A 41 -2.31 2.00 1.70
N ASN A 42 -3.58 2.35 1.57
CA ASN A 42 -4.16 3.68 1.34
C ASN A 42 -3.48 4.49 0.23
N THR A 43 -2.97 3.81 -0.80
CA THR A 43 -2.27 4.37 -1.95
C THR A 43 -3.10 4.19 -3.22
N LEU A 44 -2.91 3.11 -4.00
CA LEU A 44 -3.61 2.93 -5.28
C LEU A 44 -5.05 2.40 -5.10
N GLU A 45 -5.43 1.95 -3.92
CA GLU A 45 -6.81 1.63 -3.57
C GLU A 45 -7.62 2.85 -3.10
N ALA A 46 -6.95 3.95 -2.76
CA ALA A 46 -7.59 5.13 -2.21
C ALA A 46 -8.62 5.71 -3.18
N ASN A 47 -9.81 5.98 -2.67
CA ASN A 47 -10.95 6.40 -3.48
C ASN A 47 -11.89 7.36 -2.75
N SER A 48 -12.70 8.11 -3.49
CA SER A 48 -13.65 9.07 -2.94
C SER A 48 -14.90 9.10 -3.83
N GLN A 49 -15.89 8.26 -3.50
CA GLN A 49 -17.13 8.16 -4.28
C GLN A 49 -17.99 9.42 -4.11
N THR A 50 -18.35 10.02 -5.24
CA THR A 50 -19.40 11.04 -5.34
C THR A 50 -20.74 10.43 -5.73
N TYR A 51 -20.73 9.40 -6.56
CA TYR A 51 -21.91 8.67 -7.01
C TYR A 51 -21.84 7.20 -6.57
N HIS A 52 -22.95 6.69 -6.03
CA HIS A 52 -23.00 5.43 -5.27
C HIS A 52 -23.89 4.35 -5.89
N ASP A 53 -24.39 4.54 -7.11
CA ASP A 53 -25.22 3.55 -7.81
C ASP A 53 -24.47 3.00 -9.02
N PHE A 54 -23.84 1.83 -8.86
CA PHE A 54 -23.06 1.17 -9.92
C PHE A 54 -23.88 0.77 -11.16
N THR A 55 -25.21 0.91 -11.12
CA THR A 55 -26.07 0.74 -12.30
C THR A 55 -26.17 1.99 -13.17
N LYS A 56 -25.59 3.12 -12.74
CA LYS A 56 -25.58 4.40 -13.45
C LYS A 56 -24.21 4.69 -14.05
N ASP A 57 -24.21 5.36 -15.21
CA ASP A 57 -22.99 5.70 -15.94
C ASP A 57 -22.03 6.58 -15.13
N ASN A 58 -22.55 7.47 -14.28
CA ASN A 58 -21.75 8.40 -13.47
C ASN A 58 -21.08 7.75 -12.25
N TYR A 59 -21.37 6.49 -11.93
CA TYR A 59 -20.60 5.74 -10.92
C TYR A 59 -19.17 5.44 -11.40
N TRP A 60 -18.95 5.36 -12.70
CA TRP A 60 -17.70 4.89 -13.29
C TRP A 60 -16.77 6.07 -13.59
N GLY A 61 -15.48 5.91 -13.32
CA GLY A 61 -14.46 6.86 -13.80
C GLY A 61 -14.49 8.21 -13.08
N GLN A 62 -14.83 8.20 -11.79
CA GLN A 62 -15.04 9.42 -11.00
C GLN A 62 -13.76 10.21 -10.70
N GLN A 63 -12.57 9.62 -10.87
CA GLN A 63 -11.31 10.21 -10.42
C GLN A 63 -10.14 9.94 -11.39
N GLY A 64 -9.11 10.79 -11.33
CA GLY A 64 -7.83 10.65 -12.03
C GLY A 64 -6.69 10.22 -11.10
N LEU A 65 -5.44 10.52 -11.49
CA LEU A 65 -4.24 10.12 -10.74
C LEU A 65 -4.15 10.73 -9.33
N GLU A 66 -4.94 11.75 -9.01
CA GLU A 66 -5.01 12.33 -7.67
C GLU A 66 -5.54 11.36 -6.61
N SER A 67 -6.28 10.31 -7.03
CA SER A 67 -6.77 9.24 -6.15
C SER A 67 -5.67 8.59 -5.32
N GLU A 68 -4.46 8.40 -5.88
CA GLU A 68 -3.33 7.78 -5.18
C GLU A 68 -2.99 8.47 -3.84
N THR A 69 -3.34 9.75 -3.71
CA THR A 69 -3.01 10.59 -2.55
C THR A 69 -4.24 11.04 -1.76
N CYS A 70 -5.45 10.63 -2.16
CA CYS A 70 -6.69 11.21 -1.58
C CYS A 70 -6.95 10.77 -0.13
N TRP A 71 -6.28 9.72 0.35
CA TRP A 71 -6.31 9.27 1.75
C TRP A 71 -5.04 9.64 2.52
N GLY A 72 -4.29 10.64 2.05
CA GLY A 72 -3.19 11.27 2.81
C GLY A 72 -1.83 10.60 2.65
N GLN A 73 -1.71 9.55 1.85
CA GLN A 73 -0.42 8.94 1.54
C GLN A 73 0.35 9.76 0.49
N SER A 74 1.68 9.72 0.60
CA SER A 74 2.55 10.19 -0.48
C SER A 74 2.46 9.24 -1.68
N LYS A 75 2.65 9.77 -2.89
CA LYS A 75 2.83 8.92 -4.08
C LYS A 75 3.94 7.89 -3.86
N ALA A 76 3.69 6.66 -4.29
CA ALA A 76 4.68 5.60 -4.23
C ALA A 76 5.91 5.94 -5.09
N LYS A 77 7.09 5.64 -4.56
CA LYS A 77 8.39 5.87 -5.20
C LYS A 77 9.27 4.63 -5.10
N PRO A 78 10.20 4.40 -6.05
CA PRO A 78 11.05 3.21 -6.02
C PRO A 78 11.93 3.13 -4.76
N GLU A 79 12.32 4.26 -4.17
CA GLU A 79 13.17 4.28 -2.98
C GLU A 79 12.45 3.76 -1.73
N LEU A 80 11.12 3.93 -1.63
CA LEU A 80 10.30 3.31 -0.58
C LEU A 80 10.37 1.79 -0.68
N ILE A 81 10.24 1.26 -1.89
CA ILE A 81 10.25 -0.19 -2.11
C ILE A 81 11.64 -0.79 -1.87
N LYS A 82 12.69 -0.06 -2.28
CA LYS A 82 14.06 -0.43 -1.93
C LYS A 82 14.28 -0.45 -0.41
N MET A 83 13.78 0.54 0.34
CA MET A 83 13.88 0.56 1.80
C MET A 83 13.24 -0.70 2.41
N MET A 84 12.06 -1.10 1.94
CA MET A 84 11.41 -2.34 2.40
C MET A 84 12.27 -3.58 2.10
N LYS A 85 12.88 -3.67 0.90
CA LYS A 85 13.84 -4.74 0.57
C LYS A 85 15.03 -4.76 1.53
N ASP A 86 15.67 -3.62 1.74
CA ASP A 86 16.86 -3.48 2.59
C ASP A 86 16.55 -3.79 4.07
N ALA A 87 15.29 -3.60 4.50
CA ALA A 87 14.79 -3.96 5.82
C ALA A 87 14.50 -5.46 5.98
N GLY A 88 14.52 -6.25 4.89
CA GLY A 88 14.32 -7.69 4.92
C GLY A 88 12.94 -8.19 4.48
N PHE A 89 12.08 -7.32 3.95
CA PHE A 89 10.81 -7.75 3.37
C PHE A 89 11.05 -8.42 2.00
N GLY A 90 10.35 -9.52 1.75
CA GLY A 90 10.49 -10.32 0.52
C GLY A 90 9.39 -10.08 -0.52
N ALA A 91 8.31 -9.41 -0.11
CA ALA A 91 7.14 -9.18 -0.97
C ALA A 91 6.42 -7.87 -0.64
N ILE A 92 5.78 -7.27 -1.64
CA ILE A 92 4.89 -6.11 -1.51
C ILE A 92 3.53 -6.47 -2.11
N ARG A 93 2.47 -6.26 -1.34
CA ARG A 93 1.11 -6.26 -1.87
C ARG A 93 0.73 -4.84 -2.24
N VAL A 94 0.22 -4.65 -3.46
CA VAL A 94 -0.18 -3.38 -4.04
C VAL A 94 -1.70 -3.42 -4.26
N PRO A 95 -2.49 -3.08 -3.22
CA PRO A 95 -3.93 -2.83 -3.34
C PRO A 95 -4.26 -1.86 -4.48
N VAL A 96 -5.23 -2.18 -5.33
CA VAL A 96 -5.72 -1.26 -6.38
C VAL A 96 -7.23 -1.26 -6.47
N THR A 97 -7.82 -0.07 -6.48
CA THR A 97 -9.25 0.13 -6.73
C THR A 97 -9.44 0.63 -8.16
N TRP A 98 -10.41 0.08 -8.88
CA TRP A 98 -10.51 0.27 -10.33
C TRP A 98 -11.77 1.01 -10.77
N TYR A 99 -12.91 0.89 -10.08
CA TYR A 99 -14.19 1.46 -10.52
C TYR A 99 -14.12 2.97 -10.82
N ASN A 100 -13.37 3.73 -10.02
CA ASN A 100 -13.17 5.17 -10.14
C ASN A 100 -12.24 5.55 -11.30
N HIS A 101 -11.65 4.57 -11.97
CA HIS A 101 -10.75 4.71 -13.11
C HIS A 101 -11.17 3.86 -14.31
N MET A 102 -12.42 3.40 -14.36
CA MET A 102 -13.00 2.64 -15.46
C MET A 102 -14.16 3.39 -16.09
N ASP A 103 -14.41 3.20 -17.39
CA ASP A 103 -15.69 3.62 -17.97
C ASP A 103 -16.81 2.61 -17.69
N LYS A 104 -18.05 2.95 -18.05
CA LYS A 104 -19.23 2.09 -17.84
C LYS A 104 -19.15 0.72 -18.53
N ASP A 105 -18.38 0.65 -19.62
CA ASP A 105 -18.16 -0.56 -20.42
C ASP A 105 -16.99 -1.40 -19.84
N GLY A 106 -16.38 -0.91 -18.76
CA GLY A 106 -15.34 -1.58 -18.00
C GLY A 106 -13.94 -1.36 -18.56
N LYS A 107 -13.73 -0.38 -19.45
CA LYS A 107 -12.40 -0.06 -19.95
C LYS A 107 -11.63 0.76 -18.92
N VAL A 108 -10.45 0.29 -18.54
CA VAL A 108 -9.58 1.00 -17.59
C VAL A 108 -8.96 2.22 -18.27
N ASN A 109 -8.90 3.33 -17.53
CA ASN A 109 -8.21 4.54 -17.93
C ASN A 109 -6.71 4.24 -18.16
N ALA A 110 -6.18 4.64 -19.32
CA ALA A 110 -4.81 4.33 -19.71
C ALA A 110 -3.75 4.98 -18.81
N GLU A 111 -4.00 6.18 -18.28
CA GLU A 111 -3.08 6.83 -17.34
C GLU A 111 -3.06 6.10 -16.00
N TRP A 112 -4.21 5.62 -15.55
CA TRP A 112 -4.30 4.81 -14.33
C TRP A 112 -3.57 3.47 -14.48
N MET A 113 -3.83 2.72 -15.55
CA MET A 113 -3.12 1.45 -15.81
C MET A 113 -1.61 1.65 -15.87
N LYS A 114 -1.16 2.71 -16.57
CA LYS A 114 0.26 3.08 -16.61
C LYS A 114 0.80 3.38 -15.21
N ARG A 115 0.04 4.09 -14.36
CA ARG A 115 0.49 4.38 -12.99
C ARG A 115 0.62 3.12 -12.14
N VAL A 116 -0.32 2.18 -12.26
CA VAL A 116 -0.23 0.86 -11.60
C VAL A 116 1.00 0.11 -12.09
N HIS A 117 1.25 0.07 -13.40
CA HIS A 117 2.44 -0.54 -14.00
C HIS A 117 3.73 0.05 -13.43
N GLU A 118 3.85 1.38 -13.33
CA GLU A 118 5.02 2.05 -12.74
C GLU A 118 5.27 1.58 -11.29
N VAL A 119 4.23 1.42 -10.48
CA VAL A 119 4.38 0.96 -9.09
C VAL A 119 4.73 -0.52 -9.02
N VAL A 120 4.17 -1.36 -9.89
CA VAL A 120 4.57 -2.77 -10.03
C VAL A 120 6.05 -2.87 -10.41
N ASP A 121 6.51 -2.05 -11.36
CA ASP A 121 7.92 -1.96 -11.74
C ASP A 121 8.81 -1.60 -10.55
N TYR A 122 8.38 -0.72 -9.65
CA TYR A 122 9.16 -0.39 -8.45
C TYR A 122 9.39 -1.62 -7.57
N VAL A 123 8.42 -2.54 -7.48
CA VAL A 123 8.52 -3.79 -6.72
C VAL A 123 9.38 -4.81 -7.44
N ILE A 124 9.06 -5.10 -8.70
CA ILE A 124 9.73 -6.14 -9.49
C ILE A 124 11.22 -5.80 -9.70
N ASN A 125 11.56 -4.52 -9.92
CA ASN A 125 12.95 -4.10 -10.08
C ASN A 125 13.81 -4.26 -8.81
N GLN A 126 13.22 -4.47 -7.63
CA GLN A 126 13.95 -4.81 -6.40
C GLN A 126 14.08 -6.33 -6.18
N GLY A 127 13.60 -7.15 -7.13
CA GLY A 127 13.52 -8.61 -6.97
C GLY A 127 12.66 -9.01 -5.77
N LEU A 128 11.52 -8.34 -5.62
CA LEU A 128 10.49 -8.64 -4.63
C LEU A 128 9.29 -9.26 -5.34
N TYR A 129 8.54 -10.09 -4.63
CA TYR A 129 7.20 -10.49 -5.09
C TYR A 129 6.26 -9.30 -5.05
N CYS A 130 5.39 -9.18 -6.05
CA CYS A 130 4.35 -8.17 -6.14
C CYS A 130 2.99 -8.84 -6.25
N ILE A 131 2.03 -8.48 -5.40
CA ILE A 131 0.63 -8.93 -5.51
C ILE A 131 -0.23 -7.74 -5.91
N VAL A 132 -0.91 -7.81 -7.06
CA VAL A 132 -1.88 -6.81 -7.52
C VAL A 132 -3.29 -7.39 -7.44
N ASN A 133 -4.25 -6.61 -6.96
CA ASN A 133 -5.62 -7.08 -6.75
C ASN A 133 -6.71 -6.12 -7.28
N VAL A 134 -7.95 -6.48 -6.97
CA VAL A 134 -9.15 -5.66 -7.12
C VAL A 134 -9.70 -5.38 -5.72
N HIS A 135 -9.51 -4.14 -5.23
CA HIS A 135 -9.54 -3.81 -3.79
C HIS A 135 -10.89 -3.28 -3.30
N HIS A 136 -11.09 -1.94 -3.26
CA HIS A 136 -12.39 -1.33 -2.87
C HIS A 136 -13.41 -1.28 -4.01
N ASP A 137 -13.24 -2.14 -5.01
CA ASP A 137 -14.33 -2.60 -5.86
C ASP A 137 -15.26 -3.57 -5.08
N THR A 138 -14.74 -4.14 -3.98
CA THR A 138 -15.41 -4.91 -2.94
C THR A 138 -15.54 -4.11 -1.63
N GLY A 139 -16.03 -4.72 -0.55
CA GLY A 139 -16.13 -4.09 0.77
C GLY A 139 -17.55 -3.73 1.21
N ALA A 140 -17.64 -3.18 2.42
CA ALA A 140 -18.89 -2.83 3.07
C ALA A 140 -19.50 -1.54 2.50
N ASP A 141 -20.80 -1.60 2.22
CA ASP A 141 -21.58 -0.43 1.82
C ASP A 141 -21.89 0.49 3.01
N ASP A 142 -21.78 1.81 2.79
CA ASP A 142 -22.27 2.86 3.69
C ASP A 142 -22.84 4.05 2.90
N ASP A 143 -23.09 5.20 3.55
CA ASP A 143 -23.66 6.39 2.90
C ASP A 143 -22.68 7.11 1.96
N SER A 144 -21.38 6.88 2.12
CA SER A 144 -20.28 7.51 1.40
C SER A 144 -19.63 6.59 0.35
N PHE A 145 -19.90 5.30 0.39
CA PHE A 145 -19.31 4.30 -0.49
C PHE A 145 -20.27 3.12 -0.76
N LYS A 146 -20.33 2.65 -2.01
CA LYS A 146 -20.98 1.40 -2.41
C LYS A 146 -20.06 0.58 -3.29
N SER A 147 -19.84 -0.68 -2.92
CA SER A 147 -19.08 -1.66 -3.73
C SER A 147 -19.93 -2.19 -4.89
N TRP A 148 -19.31 -2.46 -6.04
CA TRP A 148 -20.02 -3.03 -7.20
C TRP A 148 -19.88 -4.55 -7.30
N ILE A 149 -18.81 -5.12 -6.73
CA ILE A 149 -18.58 -6.56 -6.64
C ILE A 149 -19.04 -7.04 -5.26
N LYS A 150 -20.10 -7.84 -5.24
CA LYS A 150 -20.70 -8.38 -4.00
C LYS A 150 -20.82 -9.89 -4.05
N ALA A 151 -20.70 -10.52 -2.89
CA ALA A 151 -20.96 -11.94 -2.70
C ALA A 151 -22.48 -12.17 -2.72
N ASP A 152 -23.05 -12.14 -3.90
CA ASP A 152 -24.46 -12.44 -4.19
C ASP A 152 -24.59 -12.92 -5.65
N GLU A 153 -25.31 -14.02 -5.89
CA GLU A 153 -25.38 -14.64 -7.22
C GLU A 153 -26.02 -13.72 -8.27
N ALA A 154 -26.97 -12.86 -7.88
CA ALA A 154 -27.59 -11.91 -8.80
C ALA A 154 -26.60 -10.77 -9.15
N ASN A 155 -25.84 -10.28 -8.17
CA ASN A 155 -24.77 -9.33 -8.42
C ASN A 155 -23.69 -9.93 -9.35
N TYR A 156 -23.25 -11.16 -9.11
CA TYR A 156 -22.33 -11.88 -10.01
C TYR A 156 -22.90 -11.98 -11.43
N THR A 157 -24.15 -12.40 -11.58
CA THR A 157 -24.78 -12.52 -12.89
C THR A 157 -24.81 -11.18 -13.64
N GLN A 158 -25.07 -10.07 -12.93
CA GLN A 158 -25.11 -8.73 -13.49
C GLN A 158 -23.72 -8.21 -13.89
N ASN A 159 -22.70 -8.49 -13.08
CA ASN A 159 -21.39 -7.83 -13.16
C ASN A 159 -20.27 -8.71 -13.72
N LYS A 160 -20.53 -10.00 -13.96
CA LYS A 160 -19.57 -10.98 -14.48
C LYS A 160 -18.76 -10.44 -15.66
N ALA A 161 -19.43 -9.97 -16.72
CA ALA A 161 -18.75 -9.53 -17.93
C ALA A 161 -17.80 -8.35 -17.68
N ARG A 162 -18.17 -7.43 -16.78
CA ARG A 162 -17.31 -6.29 -16.40
C ARG A 162 -16.11 -6.76 -15.58
N TYR A 163 -16.32 -7.69 -14.65
CA TYR A 163 -15.25 -8.28 -13.85
C TYR A 163 -14.25 -9.07 -14.70
N GLU A 164 -14.73 -9.90 -15.63
CA GLU A 164 -13.87 -10.62 -16.58
C GLU A 164 -13.14 -9.64 -17.51
N ASN A 165 -13.79 -8.57 -17.98
CA ASN A 165 -13.13 -7.56 -18.80
C ASN A 165 -12.05 -6.77 -18.04
N LEU A 166 -12.26 -6.48 -16.75
CA LEU A 166 -11.24 -5.86 -15.90
C LEU A 166 -10.01 -6.78 -15.80
N TRP A 167 -10.22 -8.05 -15.44
CA TRP A 167 -9.13 -9.02 -15.33
C TRP A 167 -8.43 -9.31 -16.64
N LEU A 168 -9.15 -9.30 -17.76
CA LEU A 168 -8.55 -9.42 -19.08
C LEU A 168 -7.55 -8.29 -19.35
N GLN A 169 -7.94 -7.05 -19.06
CA GLN A 169 -7.07 -5.88 -19.26
C GLN A 169 -5.84 -5.91 -18.34
N ILE A 170 -6.02 -6.24 -17.06
CA ILE A 170 -4.91 -6.38 -16.11
C ILE A 170 -3.98 -7.51 -16.56
N ALA A 171 -4.52 -8.67 -16.92
CA ALA A 171 -3.73 -9.82 -17.33
C ALA A 171 -2.94 -9.54 -18.63
N GLU A 172 -3.53 -8.88 -19.63
CA GLU A 172 -2.81 -8.52 -20.86
C GLU A 172 -1.73 -7.45 -20.63
N GLU A 173 -1.97 -6.45 -19.77
CA GLU A 173 -0.95 -5.43 -19.41
C GLU A 173 0.29 -6.07 -18.80
N PHE A 174 0.09 -7.02 -17.88
CA PHE A 174 1.14 -7.63 -17.07
C PHE A 174 1.58 -9.01 -17.58
N LYS A 175 1.21 -9.36 -18.82
CA LYS A 175 1.39 -10.71 -19.37
C LYS A 175 2.82 -11.19 -19.42
N ASP A 176 3.76 -10.29 -19.68
CA ASP A 176 5.18 -10.63 -19.91
C ASP A 176 6.03 -10.61 -18.63
N TYR A 177 5.46 -10.24 -17.47
CA TYR A 177 6.16 -10.28 -16.19
C TYR A 177 6.48 -11.71 -15.75
N ASP A 178 7.56 -11.88 -15.00
CA ASP A 178 8.03 -13.16 -14.46
C ASP A 178 7.16 -13.67 -13.29
N GLU A 179 7.60 -14.74 -12.63
CA GLU A 179 6.90 -15.41 -11.54
C GLU A 179 6.74 -14.56 -10.26
N HIS A 180 7.47 -13.46 -10.12
CA HIS A 180 7.38 -12.59 -8.94
C HIS A 180 6.09 -11.76 -8.92
N LEU A 181 5.44 -11.55 -10.07
CA LEU A 181 4.14 -10.87 -10.13
C LEU A 181 2.99 -11.88 -10.02
N LEU A 182 2.13 -11.66 -9.04
CA LEU A 182 0.93 -12.44 -8.77
C LEU A 182 -0.32 -11.57 -8.88
N PHE A 183 -1.44 -12.22 -9.19
CA PHE A 183 -2.75 -11.59 -9.22
C PHE A 183 -3.64 -12.17 -8.13
N GLU A 184 -4.35 -11.30 -7.41
CA GLU A 184 -5.34 -11.64 -6.40
C GLU A 184 -6.74 -11.27 -6.89
N SER A 185 -7.66 -12.24 -6.90
CA SER A 185 -8.98 -12.16 -7.53
C SER A 185 -9.84 -10.95 -7.12
N TYR A 186 -9.87 -10.66 -5.81
CA TYR A 186 -10.67 -9.62 -5.16
C TYR A 186 -10.28 -9.57 -3.68
N ASN A 187 -10.48 -8.43 -3.02
CA ASN A 187 -10.09 -8.20 -1.63
C ASN A 187 -11.04 -8.81 -0.59
N GLU A 188 -12.04 -8.04 -0.15
CA GLU A 188 -12.93 -8.35 0.96
C GLU A 188 -14.38 -8.30 0.49
N MET A 189 -14.76 -9.31 -0.30
CA MET A 189 -16.09 -9.38 -0.88
C MET A 189 -17.13 -9.78 0.18
N LEU A 190 -18.06 -8.87 0.45
CA LEU A 190 -19.17 -9.07 1.39
C LEU A 190 -20.47 -9.35 0.65
N ASP A 191 -21.41 -9.96 1.36
CA ASP A 191 -22.78 -10.10 0.88
C ASP A 191 -23.50 -8.75 0.77
N LYS A 192 -24.70 -8.76 0.20
CA LYS A 192 -25.55 -7.56 0.05
C LYS A 192 -25.96 -6.89 1.37
N LEU A 193 -25.68 -7.49 2.52
CA LEU A 193 -25.97 -6.96 3.84
C LEU A 193 -24.70 -6.36 4.50
N SER A 194 -23.57 -6.34 3.80
CA SER A 194 -22.26 -5.95 4.35
C SER A 194 -21.87 -6.81 5.57
N SER A 195 -22.15 -8.11 5.54
CA SER A 195 -21.85 -9.01 6.66
C SER A 195 -20.36 -9.32 6.79
N TRP A 196 -19.74 -8.90 7.90
CA TRP A 196 -18.41 -9.37 8.32
C TRP A 196 -18.48 -10.74 9.03
N CYS A 197 -17.31 -11.34 9.31
CA CYS A 197 -17.11 -12.65 9.97
C CYS A 197 -17.52 -13.86 9.11
N PHE A 198 -18.76 -13.91 8.63
CA PHE A 198 -19.28 -14.94 7.73
C PHE A 198 -20.52 -14.42 6.99
N ALA A 199 -20.87 -15.08 5.88
CA ALA A 199 -21.98 -14.64 5.07
C ALA A 199 -23.30 -14.69 5.84
N SER A 200 -24.14 -13.67 5.67
CA SER A 200 -25.42 -13.40 6.33
C SER A 200 -25.36 -12.99 7.81
N PHE A 201 -24.19 -12.78 8.40
CA PHE A 201 -24.07 -12.39 9.80
C PHE A 201 -24.81 -11.10 10.15
N ALA A 202 -24.91 -10.14 9.22
CA ALA A 202 -25.65 -8.90 9.42
C ALA A 202 -27.18 -9.05 9.33
N SER A 203 -27.70 -10.24 9.00
CA SER A 203 -29.13 -10.53 9.04
C SER A 203 -29.73 -10.41 10.45
N THR A 204 -31.05 -10.22 10.53
CA THR A 204 -31.79 -10.03 11.79
C THR A 204 -31.51 -11.10 12.85
N ASN A 205 -31.35 -12.37 12.44
CA ASN A 205 -31.12 -13.49 13.35
C ASN A 205 -29.66 -13.96 13.36
N LYS A 206 -28.73 -13.12 12.89
CA LYS A 206 -27.29 -13.44 12.76
C LYS A 206 -26.96 -14.62 11.84
N TYR A 207 -27.95 -15.12 11.10
CA TYR A 207 -27.77 -16.08 10.01
C TYR A 207 -29.03 -16.16 9.14
N ASP A 208 -28.85 -16.13 7.82
CA ASP A 208 -29.84 -16.44 6.79
C ASP A 208 -29.20 -17.40 5.79
N ALA A 209 -29.65 -18.66 5.80
CA ALA A 209 -29.06 -19.72 4.99
C ALA A 209 -29.16 -19.48 3.47
N ALA A 210 -30.18 -18.75 3.01
CA ALA A 210 -30.34 -18.44 1.59
C ALA A 210 -29.35 -17.34 1.16
N VAL A 211 -29.17 -16.32 2.00
CA VAL A 211 -28.16 -15.27 1.76
C VAL A 211 -26.75 -15.87 1.84
N ALA A 212 -26.47 -16.69 2.86
CA ALA A 212 -25.17 -17.34 3.02
C ALA A 212 -24.83 -18.23 1.80
N LYS A 213 -25.77 -19.07 1.36
CA LYS A 213 -25.59 -19.90 0.17
C LYS A 213 -25.31 -19.07 -1.09
N SER A 214 -26.10 -18.02 -1.33
CA SER A 214 -25.90 -17.10 -2.46
C SER A 214 -24.50 -16.48 -2.43
N ALA A 215 -24.06 -16.04 -1.25
CA ALA A 215 -22.75 -15.43 -1.08
C ALA A 215 -21.59 -16.37 -1.39
N TYR A 216 -21.58 -17.58 -0.81
CA TYR A 216 -20.51 -18.54 -1.08
C TYR A 216 -20.50 -19.02 -2.54
N ASN A 217 -21.68 -19.19 -3.16
CA ASN A 217 -21.78 -19.47 -4.60
C ASN A 217 -21.17 -18.35 -5.46
N ALA A 218 -21.44 -17.09 -5.12
CA ALA A 218 -20.90 -15.94 -5.82
C ALA A 218 -19.38 -15.83 -5.67
N ILE A 219 -18.84 -16.00 -4.45
CA ILE A 219 -17.39 -16.06 -4.17
C ILE A 219 -16.73 -17.09 -5.09
N ASN A 220 -17.22 -18.33 -5.09
CA ASN A 220 -16.68 -19.41 -5.91
C ASN A 220 -16.78 -19.11 -7.42
N SER A 221 -17.84 -18.43 -7.85
CA SER A 221 -18.07 -18.08 -9.25
C SER A 221 -17.17 -16.93 -9.75
N TYR A 222 -16.93 -15.92 -8.91
CA TYR A 222 -15.96 -14.87 -9.19
C TYR A 222 -14.53 -15.43 -9.24
N ALA A 223 -14.15 -16.29 -8.27
CA ALA A 223 -12.85 -16.95 -8.26
C ALA A 223 -12.60 -17.78 -9.54
N GLN A 224 -13.58 -18.57 -9.98
CA GLN A 224 -13.45 -19.34 -11.22
C GLN A 224 -13.38 -18.44 -12.46
N SER A 225 -14.17 -17.36 -12.50
CA SER A 225 -14.15 -16.41 -13.64
C SER A 225 -12.79 -15.72 -13.75
N PHE A 226 -12.20 -15.34 -12.62
CA PHE A 226 -10.85 -14.78 -12.54
C PHE A 226 -9.79 -15.73 -13.10
N VAL A 227 -9.69 -16.96 -12.54
CA VAL A 227 -8.70 -17.95 -12.99
C VAL A 227 -8.87 -18.23 -14.48
N THR A 228 -10.11 -18.48 -14.93
CA THR A 228 -10.40 -18.75 -16.34
C THR A 228 -9.97 -17.60 -17.24
N THR A 229 -10.29 -16.37 -16.87
CA THR A 229 -9.96 -15.16 -17.64
C THR A 229 -8.46 -14.98 -17.76
N VAL A 230 -7.73 -15.02 -16.64
CA VAL A 230 -6.26 -14.84 -16.63
C VAL A 230 -5.58 -15.93 -17.46
N ARG A 231 -5.93 -17.21 -17.24
CA ARG A 231 -5.33 -18.34 -17.97
C ARG A 231 -5.57 -18.24 -19.48
N ASN A 232 -6.74 -17.78 -19.90
CA ASN A 232 -7.09 -17.62 -21.32
C ASN A 232 -6.24 -16.58 -22.07
N THR A 233 -5.58 -15.65 -21.36
CA THR A 233 -4.65 -14.69 -22.00
C THR A 233 -3.35 -15.35 -22.48
N GLY A 234 -3.00 -16.54 -21.98
CA GLY A 234 -1.79 -17.27 -22.36
C GLY A 234 -0.49 -16.56 -21.98
N GLY A 235 0.63 -16.90 -22.62
CA GLY A 235 1.95 -16.40 -22.22
C GLY A 235 2.30 -16.83 -20.78
N ASN A 236 2.96 -15.96 -20.02
CA ASN A 236 3.30 -16.28 -18.62
C ASN A 236 2.06 -16.40 -17.73
N ASN A 237 0.92 -15.78 -18.09
CA ASN A 237 -0.33 -15.93 -17.34
C ASN A 237 -0.89 -17.36 -17.37
N ALA A 238 -0.44 -18.21 -18.30
CA ALA A 238 -0.77 -19.63 -18.28
C ALA A 238 -0.20 -20.33 -17.03
N THR A 239 0.90 -19.84 -16.47
CA THR A 239 1.61 -20.42 -15.32
C THR A 239 1.80 -19.45 -14.15
N ARG A 240 1.34 -18.20 -14.26
CA ARG A 240 1.40 -17.21 -13.17
C ARG A 240 0.74 -17.74 -11.91
N ASN A 241 1.36 -17.55 -10.76
CA ASN A 241 0.76 -17.85 -9.48
C ASN A 241 -0.43 -16.90 -9.22
N LEU A 242 -1.60 -17.45 -8.92
CA LEU A 242 -2.84 -16.70 -8.68
C LEU A 242 -3.34 -16.91 -7.25
N VAL A 243 -3.94 -15.88 -6.69
CA VAL A 243 -4.46 -15.83 -5.32
C VAL A 243 -5.98 -15.66 -5.36
N VAL A 244 -6.71 -16.47 -4.59
CA VAL A 244 -8.15 -16.30 -4.38
C VAL A 244 -8.48 -16.11 -2.91
N ASN A 245 -9.37 -15.17 -2.60
CA ASN A 245 -9.71 -14.84 -1.22
C ASN A 245 -10.96 -15.60 -0.76
N THR A 246 -11.03 -15.88 0.55
CA THR A 246 -12.26 -16.34 1.19
C THR A 246 -13.32 -15.23 1.19
N TYR A 247 -14.57 -15.58 1.54
CA TYR A 247 -15.59 -14.58 1.82
C TYR A 247 -15.07 -13.56 2.85
N ALA A 248 -15.21 -12.27 2.56
CA ALA A 248 -14.71 -11.16 3.40
C ALA A 248 -13.23 -11.26 3.81
N ALA A 249 -12.41 -12.02 3.07
CA ALA A 249 -11.07 -12.44 3.47
C ALA A 249 -11.01 -13.04 4.90
N CYS A 250 -12.13 -13.54 5.44
CA CYS A 250 -12.18 -14.01 6.82
C CYS A 250 -11.29 -15.24 7.02
N CYS A 251 -10.44 -15.18 8.06
CA CYS A 251 -9.49 -16.22 8.45
C CYS A 251 -10.12 -17.38 9.24
N GLY A 252 -11.36 -17.24 9.68
CA GLY A 252 -12.08 -18.23 10.46
C GLY A 252 -11.57 -18.43 11.89
N ASN A 253 -10.93 -17.41 12.48
CA ASN A 253 -10.56 -17.41 13.89
C ASN A 253 -11.80 -17.46 14.82
N GLY A 254 -11.58 -17.79 16.10
CA GLY A 254 -12.63 -17.79 17.13
C GLY A 254 -13.56 -19.01 17.16
N THR A 255 -14.37 -19.09 18.23
CA THR A 255 -15.26 -20.24 18.53
C THR A 255 -16.65 -19.83 19.01
N TRP A 256 -17.03 -18.56 18.86
CA TRP A 256 -18.30 -18.04 19.39
C TRP A 256 -19.51 -18.34 18.47
N SER A 257 -19.27 -18.81 17.26
CA SER A 257 -20.28 -19.29 16.32
C SER A 257 -19.72 -20.42 15.45
N ASP A 258 -20.53 -21.43 15.18
CA ASP A 258 -20.16 -22.54 14.29
C ASP A 258 -19.93 -22.09 12.84
N HIS A 259 -20.54 -20.96 12.44
CA HIS A 259 -20.43 -20.40 11.09
C HIS A 259 -19.08 -19.72 10.80
N LEU A 260 -18.23 -19.51 11.82
CA LEU A 260 -16.91 -18.86 11.63
C LEU A 260 -16.00 -19.63 10.67
N LYS A 261 -16.21 -20.93 10.50
CA LYS A 261 -15.40 -21.78 9.61
C LYS A 261 -15.99 -21.86 8.20
N GLU A 262 -17.17 -21.30 7.95
CA GLU A 262 -17.82 -21.35 6.63
C GLU A 262 -17.04 -20.61 5.53
N PRO A 263 -16.45 -19.42 5.74
CA PRO A 263 -15.63 -18.78 4.72
C PRO A 263 -14.50 -19.67 4.18
N LEU A 264 -13.94 -20.54 5.02
CA LEU A 264 -12.91 -21.52 4.64
C LEU A 264 -13.51 -22.79 4.04
N SER A 265 -14.52 -23.36 4.69
CA SER A 265 -15.06 -24.68 4.34
C SER A 265 -15.97 -24.65 3.11
N GLN A 266 -16.60 -23.50 2.81
CA GLN A 266 -17.45 -23.29 1.63
C GLN A 266 -16.67 -22.78 0.41
N LEU A 267 -15.39 -22.41 0.59
CA LEU A 267 -14.52 -22.03 -0.52
C LEU A 267 -14.21 -23.27 -1.38
N THR A 268 -14.58 -23.18 -2.64
CA THR A 268 -14.21 -24.17 -3.66
C THR A 268 -13.00 -23.63 -4.41
N ILE A 269 -11.89 -24.36 -4.38
CA ILE A 269 -10.70 -24.02 -5.15
C ILE A 269 -11.05 -24.09 -6.65
N PRO A 270 -10.80 -23.03 -7.44
CA PRO A 270 -11.08 -23.04 -8.86
C PRO A 270 -10.43 -24.21 -9.59
N THR A 271 -11.10 -24.68 -10.64
CA THR A 271 -10.46 -25.57 -11.61
C THR A 271 -9.44 -24.76 -12.40
N ASP A 272 -8.17 -25.15 -12.32
CA ASP A 272 -7.06 -24.55 -13.04
C ASP A 272 -6.47 -25.57 -14.02
N PRO A 273 -6.30 -25.24 -15.32
CA PRO A 273 -5.55 -26.09 -16.24
C PRO A 273 -4.08 -26.28 -15.84
N THR A 274 -3.55 -25.41 -14.98
CA THR A 274 -2.15 -25.43 -14.55
C THR A 274 -2.05 -25.84 -13.09
N ALA A 275 -1.43 -27.00 -12.84
CA ALA A 275 -1.33 -27.57 -11.50
C ALA A 275 -0.39 -26.75 -10.61
N ASN A 276 -0.73 -26.63 -9.32
CA ASN A 276 0.12 -26.04 -8.26
C ASN A 276 0.42 -24.54 -8.41
N HIS A 277 -0.43 -23.77 -9.09
CA HIS A 277 -0.28 -22.31 -9.24
C HIS A 277 -1.44 -21.50 -8.64
N LEU A 278 -2.19 -22.09 -7.70
CA LEU A 278 -3.23 -21.41 -6.93
C LEU A 278 -2.86 -21.31 -5.44
N MET A 279 -3.21 -20.18 -4.83
CA MET A 279 -3.08 -19.88 -3.41
C MET A 279 -4.41 -19.39 -2.85
N VAL A 280 -4.61 -19.55 -1.54
CA VAL A 280 -5.75 -18.94 -0.82
C VAL A 280 -5.27 -17.84 0.10
N GLN A 281 -5.99 -16.73 0.16
CA GLN A 281 -5.67 -15.61 1.03
C GLN A 281 -6.80 -15.28 2.02
N VAL A 282 -6.39 -14.88 3.21
CA VAL A 282 -7.22 -14.42 4.33
C VAL A 282 -6.54 -13.25 5.05
N HIS A 283 -7.28 -12.50 5.87
CA HIS A 283 -6.80 -11.39 6.69
C HIS A 283 -7.08 -11.63 8.18
N ASP A 284 -6.30 -11.02 9.08
CA ASP A 284 -6.50 -11.15 10.53
C ASP A 284 -6.06 -9.91 11.32
N TYR A 285 -6.97 -9.37 12.14
CA TYR A 285 -6.75 -8.21 13.00
C TYR A 285 -7.26 -8.49 14.42
N PRO A 286 -6.53 -9.29 15.23
CA PRO A 286 -6.99 -9.69 16.55
C PRO A 286 -6.96 -8.51 17.54
N ASN A 287 -7.85 -8.56 18.53
CA ASN A 287 -7.86 -7.58 19.61
C ASN A 287 -6.90 -8.02 20.73
N ILE A 288 -5.84 -7.25 20.94
CA ILE A 288 -4.79 -7.56 21.92
C ILE A 288 -4.93 -6.79 23.24
N ALA A 289 -6.00 -6.00 23.43
CA ALA A 289 -6.16 -5.11 24.58
C ALA A 289 -6.19 -5.84 25.93
N ASN A 290 -6.63 -7.11 25.93
CA ASN A 290 -6.71 -7.95 27.12
C ASN A 290 -5.48 -8.86 27.32
N GLY A 291 -4.35 -8.54 26.66
CA GLY A 291 -3.12 -9.31 26.72
C GLY A 291 -3.04 -10.45 25.71
N ILE A 292 -1.89 -11.12 25.67
CA ILE A 292 -1.51 -11.99 24.56
C ILE A 292 -2.05 -13.43 24.62
N ALA A 293 -2.42 -13.92 25.81
CA ALA A 293 -2.71 -15.34 26.01
C ALA A 293 -3.90 -15.84 25.16
N ASN A 294 -4.98 -15.06 25.09
CA ASN A 294 -6.15 -15.42 24.27
C ASN A 294 -5.83 -15.30 22.78
N VAL A 295 -5.05 -14.29 22.38
CA VAL A 295 -4.65 -14.08 20.99
C VAL A 295 -3.81 -15.24 20.47
N LYS A 296 -2.86 -15.76 21.28
CA LYS A 296 -2.09 -16.97 20.93
C LYS A 296 -3.01 -18.17 20.69
N LYS A 297 -4.03 -18.35 21.53
CA LYS A 297 -5.02 -19.40 21.34
C LYS A 297 -5.84 -19.20 20.06
N GLU A 298 -6.27 -17.97 19.77
CA GLU A 298 -7.01 -17.64 18.54
C GLU A 298 -6.17 -17.94 17.29
N ILE A 299 -4.87 -17.62 17.32
CA ILE A 299 -3.92 -17.96 16.25
C ILE A 299 -3.79 -19.48 16.10
N ASP A 300 -3.66 -20.24 17.19
CA ASP A 300 -3.55 -21.70 17.11
C ASP A 300 -4.84 -22.35 16.56
N ASP A 301 -6.01 -21.85 16.97
CA ASP A 301 -7.31 -22.28 16.45
C ASP A 301 -7.44 -21.95 14.95
N MET A 302 -6.95 -20.77 14.54
CA MET A 302 -6.90 -20.32 13.15
C MET A 302 -6.00 -21.24 12.30
N MET A 303 -4.79 -21.56 12.74
CA MET A 303 -3.89 -22.51 12.05
C MET A 303 -4.54 -23.89 11.90
N THR A 304 -5.27 -24.35 12.93
CA THR A 304 -6.01 -25.62 12.89
C THR A 304 -7.12 -25.60 11.83
N ALA A 305 -7.87 -24.49 11.74
CA ALA A 305 -8.91 -24.30 10.74
C ALA A 305 -8.32 -24.28 9.31
N TRP A 306 -7.22 -23.54 9.11
CA TRP A 306 -6.51 -23.47 7.83
C TRP A 306 -6.02 -24.84 7.39
N ASN A 307 -5.41 -25.62 8.29
CA ASN A 307 -4.98 -26.97 7.98
C ASN A 307 -6.16 -27.87 7.60
N THR A 308 -7.25 -27.82 8.37
CA THR A 308 -8.43 -28.66 8.14
C THR A 308 -9.09 -28.39 6.78
N HIS A 309 -9.20 -27.12 6.38
CA HIS A 309 -10.00 -26.74 5.23
C HIS A 309 -9.20 -26.45 3.97
N ILE A 310 -7.93 -26.04 4.09
CA ILE A 310 -7.12 -25.53 2.97
C ILE A 310 -5.77 -26.26 2.88
N LEU A 311 -4.86 -26.11 3.85
CA LEU A 311 -3.46 -26.54 3.72
C LEU A 311 -3.34 -28.07 3.54
N SER A 312 -4.16 -28.87 4.20
CA SER A 312 -4.15 -30.34 4.05
C SER A 312 -4.50 -30.83 2.64
N LYS A 313 -5.09 -29.96 1.79
CA LYS A 313 -5.36 -30.23 0.38
C LYS A 313 -4.18 -29.88 -0.53
N GLY A 314 -3.03 -29.48 0.03
CA GLY A 314 -1.84 -29.07 -0.72
C GLY A 314 -1.94 -27.65 -1.30
N ILE A 315 -2.91 -26.85 -0.86
CA ILE A 315 -3.09 -25.46 -1.31
C ILE A 315 -2.36 -24.52 -0.34
N PRO A 316 -1.33 -23.79 -0.79
CA PRO A 316 -0.61 -22.84 0.06
C PRO A 316 -1.47 -21.60 0.37
N MET A 317 -1.13 -20.90 1.45
CA MET A 317 -1.89 -19.74 1.92
C MET A 317 -1.05 -18.48 2.09
N ILE A 318 -1.72 -17.34 2.01
CA ILE A 318 -1.20 -16.02 2.34
C ILE A 318 -2.09 -15.38 3.42
N LEU A 319 -1.48 -14.84 4.48
CA LEU A 319 -2.11 -13.88 5.37
C LEU A 319 -1.89 -12.49 4.77
N GLY A 320 -2.85 -12.06 3.94
CA GLY A 320 -2.74 -10.94 2.99
C GLY A 320 -2.73 -9.56 3.61
N GLU A 321 -3.36 -9.47 4.77
CA GLU A 321 -3.37 -8.29 5.61
C GLU A 321 -3.39 -8.77 7.05
N TRP A 322 -2.53 -8.18 7.87
CA TRP A 322 -2.60 -8.37 9.31
C TRP A 322 -2.08 -7.14 10.05
N GLY A 323 -2.59 -6.99 11.26
CA GLY A 323 -2.28 -5.94 12.20
C GLY A 323 -2.94 -6.27 13.52
N THR A 324 -3.37 -5.27 14.26
CA THR A 324 -4.22 -5.48 15.44
C THR A 324 -5.53 -4.71 15.27
N ALA A 325 -6.57 -5.08 16.02
CA ALA A 325 -7.89 -4.46 15.89
C ALA A 325 -7.88 -2.93 16.12
N ASN A 326 -6.93 -2.43 16.91
CA ASN A 326 -6.72 -1.00 17.13
C ASN A 326 -5.66 -0.42 16.18
N VAL A 327 -5.73 -0.74 14.89
CA VAL A 327 -4.91 -0.10 13.85
C VAL A 327 -5.54 1.20 13.36
N ASP A 328 -6.87 1.32 13.42
CA ASP A 328 -7.64 2.46 12.88
C ASP A 328 -8.62 3.09 13.91
N GLU A 329 -8.42 2.92 15.23
CA GLU A 329 -9.32 3.57 16.20
C GLU A 329 -9.15 5.11 16.15
N GLY A 330 -10.28 5.82 16.08
CA GLY A 330 -10.35 7.26 15.85
C GLY A 330 -9.85 8.18 16.97
N ASP A 331 -9.15 7.65 17.99
CA ASP A 331 -8.47 8.45 19.03
C ASP A 331 -7.03 8.84 18.65
N GLY A 332 -6.54 8.32 17.51
CA GLY A 332 -5.22 8.59 16.95
C GLY A 332 -4.08 7.83 17.63
N LYS A 333 -4.38 6.82 18.47
CA LYS A 333 -3.39 5.95 19.11
C LYS A 333 -3.65 4.49 18.78
N THR A 334 -2.66 3.87 18.16
CA THR A 334 -2.69 2.45 17.81
C THR A 334 -2.19 1.58 18.97
N ASP A 335 -2.35 0.27 18.85
CA ASP A 335 -1.74 -0.69 19.78
C ASP A 335 -0.21 -0.53 19.91
N TYR A 336 0.45 -0.08 18.84
CA TYR A 336 1.87 0.26 18.84
C TYR A 336 2.22 1.40 19.81
N ASP A 337 1.27 2.31 20.05
CA ASP A 337 1.45 3.48 20.93
C ASP A 337 1.13 3.16 22.38
N VAL A 338 0.12 2.32 22.64
CA VAL A 338 -0.41 2.12 24.00
C VAL A 338 -0.08 0.77 24.62
N ARG A 339 0.33 -0.23 23.83
CA ARG A 339 0.64 -1.59 24.30
C ARG A 339 1.68 -2.32 23.44
N ARG A 340 2.75 -1.59 23.09
CA ARG A 340 3.84 -2.04 22.20
C ARG A 340 4.43 -3.41 22.55
N ASP A 341 4.70 -3.68 23.82
CA ASP A 341 5.29 -4.97 24.24
C ASP A 341 4.38 -6.16 23.89
N VAL A 342 3.06 -6.02 24.15
CA VAL A 342 2.06 -7.05 23.82
C VAL A 342 1.95 -7.22 22.30
N MET A 343 1.99 -6.11 21.55
CA MET A 343 2.03 -6.14 20.10
C MET A 343 3.27 -6.88 19.57
N PHE A 344 4.44 -6.68 20.16
CA PHE A 344 5.67 -7.37 19.75
C PHE A 344 5.66 -8.85 20.09
N GLU A 345 5.00 -9.27 21.18
CA GLU A 345 4.76 -10.69 21.44
C GLU A 345 3.78 -11.31 20.44
N PHE A 346 2.77 -10.55 20.01
CA PHE A 346 1.84 -10.95 18.96
C PHE A 346 2.55 -11.14 17.61
N VAL A 347 3.33 -10.15 17.19
CA VAL A 347 4.12 -10.19 15.95
C VAL A 347 4.99 -11.45 15.89
N ASP A 348 5.75 -11.71 16.95
CA ASP A 348 6.61 -12.90 17.03
C ASP A 348 5.82 -14.19 16.89
N TYR A 349 4.72 -14.31 17.62
CA TYR A 349 3.93 -15.54 17.64
C TYR A 349 3.23 -15.78 16.31
N MET A 350 2.60 -14.74 15.73
CA MET A 350 1.90 -14.84 14.44
C MET A 350 2.87 -15.24 13.32
N ILE A 351 4.02 -14.56 13.23
CA ILE A 351 5.01 -14.84 12.18
C ILE A 351 5.61 -16.24 12.36
N ALA A 352 5.94 -16.64 13.59
CA ALA A 352 6.44 -17.99 13.86
C ALA A 352 5.43 -19.06 13.42
N LYS A 353 4.14 -18.90 13.79
CA LYS A 353 3.09 -19.85 13.42
C LYS A 353 2.82 -19.90 11.92
N CYS A 354 2.81 -18.74 11.25
CA CYS A 354 2.66 -18.70 9.79
C CYS A 354 3.86 -19.38 9.10
N LYS A 355 5.08 -19.11 9.55
CA LYS A 355 6.30 -19.73 9.00
C LYS A 355 6.33 -21.25 9.22
N GLU A 356 5.94 -21.73 10.41
CA GLU A 356 5.80 -23.17 10.71
C GLU A 356 4.84 -23.88 9.75
N ASN A 357 3.82 -23.18 9.24
CA ASN A 357 2.78 -23.71 8.35
C ASN A 357 2.97 -23.31 6.88
N ASN A 358 4.11 -22.73 6.50
CA ASN A 358 4.39 -22.21 5.16
C ASN A 358 3.31 -21.24 4.64
N VAL A 359 2.97 -20.26 5.47
CA VAL A 359 2.07 -19.15 5.16
C VAL A 359 2.91 -17.87 5.10
N ALA A 360 2.84 -17.14 3.98
CA ALA A 360 3.43 -15.81 3.86
C ALA A 360 2.54 -14.78 4.56
N THR A 361 3.12 -13.74 5.13
CA THR A 361 2.35 -12.72 5.86
C THR A 361 2.63 -11.33 5.31
N PHE A 362 1.62 -10.48 5.22
CA PHE A 362 1.73 -9.12 4.68
C PHE A 362 1.16 -8.12 5.68
N TYR A 363 2.05 -7.37 6.34
CA TYR A 363 1.65 -6.39 7.36
C TYR A 363 0.87 -5.24 6.71
N TRP A 364 -0.23 -4.80 7.32
CA TRP A 364 -1.07 -3.73 6.77
C TRP A 364 -0.55 -2.34 7.13
N MET A 365 -0.19 -1.55 6.12
CA MET A 365 0.27 -0.17 6.28
C MET A 365 1.34 -0.05 7.39
N GLY A 366 1.25 0.95 8.27
CA GLY A 366 2.25 1.20 9.31
C GLY A 366 3.66 1.22 8.74
N LEU A 367 4.65 0.95 9.60
CA LEU A 367 6.09 0.88 9.28
C LEU A 367 6.64 2.19 8.71
N SER A 368 6.28 2.53 7.47
CA SER A 368 6.50 3.79 6.78
C SER A 368 5.16 4.34 6.26
N ASP A 369 4.69 5.45 6.84
CA ASP A 369 3.37 6.00 6.54
C ASP A 369 3.37 7.52 6.26
N GLY A 370 2.42 7.99 5.46
CA GLY A 370 2.22 9.40 5.12
C GLY A 370 3.45 10.04 4.46
N ALA A 371 4.00 11.07 5.08
CA ALA A 371 5.17 11.79 4.59
C ALA A 371 6.47 10.96 4.67
N TYR A 372 6.55 9.99 5.59
CA TYR A 372 7.74 9.15 5.76
C TYR A 372 8.00 8.26 4.53
N ARG A 373 6.95 7.93 3.77
CA ARG A 373 7.06 7.22 2.48
C ARG A 373 7.81 8.03 1.42
N SER A 374 7.67 9.36 1.43
CA SER A 374 8.41 10.26 0.54
C SER A 374 9.88 10.41 0.93
N LEU A 375 10.20 10.16 2.21
CA LEU A 375 11.55 10.22 2.77
C LEU A 375 12.33 8.92 2.67
N PRO A 376 11.78 7.87 2.05
CA PRO A 376 11.94 6.47 2.49
C PRO A 376 12.52 6.31 3.91
N ALA A 377 11.69 6.56 4.91
CA ALA A 377 12.01 6.34 6.32
C ALA A 377 10.90 5.53 7.01
N PHE A 378 11.25 4.79 8.04
CA PHE A 378 10.30 4.17 8.96
C PHE A 378 9.90 5.16 10.07
N ASN A 379 8.60 5.36 10.27
CA ASN A 379 8.07 5.98 11.49
C ASN A 379 7.85 4.95 12.60
N GLN A 380 7.90 3.64 12.29
CA GLN A 380 7.88 2.54 13.25
C GLN A 380 9.06 1.58 13.00
N PRO A 381 10.32 2.05 13.12
CA PRO A 381 11.51 1.27 12.74
C PRO A 381 11.70 0.01 13.59
N ASP A 382 11.39 0.07 14.87
CA ASP A 382 11.46 -1.05 15.81
C ASP A 382 10.45 -2.16 15.47
N LEU A 383 9.25 -1.81 15.02
CA LEU A 383 8.25 -2.76 14.54
C LEU A 383 8.68 -3.41 13.22
N ALA A 384 9.22 -2.62 12.27
CA ALA A 384 9.76 -3.15 11.01
C ALA A 384 10.89 -4.16 11.27
N GLU A 385 11.82 -3.81 12.17
CA GLU A 385 12.89 -4.70 12.60
C GLU A 385 12.37 -5.95 13.28
N ARG A 386 11.34 -5.81 14.13
CA ARG A 386 10.72 -6.93 14.84
C ARG A 386 10.11 -7.93 13.86
N ILE A 387 9.35 -7.46 12.88
CA ILE A 387 8.75 -8.30 11.84
C ILE A 387 9.82 -9.06 11.05
N ALA A 388 10.86 -8.36 10.58
CA ALA A 388 11.95 -8.97 9.82
C ALA A 388 12.70 -10.04 10.64
N LYS A 389 13.04 -9.75 11.90
CA LYS A 389 13.74 -10.69 12.79
C LYS A 389 12.89 -11.87 13.22
N ALA A 390 11.57 -11.69 13.40
CA ALA A 390 10.67 -12.80 13.70
C ALA A 390 10.69 -13.87 12.60
N TYR A 391 10.90 -13.47 11.33
CA TYR A 391 11.05 -14.41 10.23
C TYR A 391 12.49 -14.88 10.01
N HIS A 392 13.46 -13.97 9.93
CA HIS A 392 14.84 -14.29 9.53
C HIS A 392 15.74 -14.76 10.68
N GLY A 393 15.31 -14.55 11.92
CA GLY A 393 16.07 -14.82 13.13
C GLY A 393 16.68 -13.56 13.76
N SER A 394 17.07 -13.67 15.04
CA SER A 394 17.57 -12.53 15.85
C SER A 394 18.82 -11.85 15.29
N ASP A 395 19.64 -12.61 14.55
CA ASP A 395 20.93 -12.16 14.02
C ASP A 395 20.78 -11.47 12.66
N PHE A 396 19.56 -11.40 12.11
CA PHE A 396 19.30 -10.69 10.86
C PHE A 396 19.58 -9.19 11.00
N ALA A 397 20.37 -8.67 10.07
CA ALA A 397 20.78 -7.26 10.02
C ALA A 397 20.18 -6.57 8.79
N GLY A 398 18.99 -5.99 8.98
CA GLY A 398 18.35 -5.11 7.99
C GLY A 398 18.73 -3.64 8.19
N THR A 399 18.32 -2.79 7.24
CA THR A 399 18.49 -1.33 7.33
C THR A 399 17.15 -0.66 7.61
N TYR A 400 17.07 0.13 8.68
CA TYR A 400 15.83 0.76 9.15
C TYR A 400 16.01 2.28 9.29
N PRO A 401 16.13 3.01 8.16
CA PRO A 401 16.35 4.45 8.21
C PRO A 401 15.13 5.13 8.84
N THR A 402 15.40 6.18 9.62
CA THR A 402 14.43 7.02 10.29
C THR A 402 14.50 8.43 9.70
N GLU A 403 13.56 9.30 10.05
CA GLU A 403 13.59 10.71 9.64
C GLU A 403 14.93 11.39 10.00
N ASN A 404 15.59 10.97 11.09
CA ASN A 404 16.86 11.54 11.53
C ASN A 404 18.04 11.21 10.60
N ASP A 405 17.88 10.25 9.70
CA ASP A 405 18.88 9.89 8.70
C ASP A 405 18.80 10.78 7.44
N PHE A 406 17.86 11.73 7.41
CA PHE A 406 17.66 12.67 6.31
C PHE A 406 17.82 14.13 6.76
N ASN A 407 18.51 14.90 5.93
CA ASN A 407 18.43 16.34 5.90
C ASN A 407 17.17 16.71 5.13
N ILE A 408 16.15 17.18 5.84
CA ILE A 408 14.86 17.60 5.28
C ILE A 408 14.85 19.11 5.26
N SER A 409 14.47 19.69 4.13
CA SER A 409 14.30 21.12 3.98
C SER A 409 13.00 21.43 3.25
N TYR A 410 12.39 22.55 3.60
CA TYR A 410 11.08 22.93 3.12
C TYR A 410 11.21 24.19 2.27
N LEU A 411 10.82 24.11 1.01
CA LEU A 411 10.74 25.25 0.11
C LEU A 411 9.31 25.78 0.15
N VAL A 412 9.17 27.01 0.64
CA VAL A 412 7.89 27.74 0.67
C VAL A 412 7.90 28.83 -0.40
N GLU A 413 6.83 28.90 -1.18
CA GLU A 413 6.57 30.00 -2.11
C GLU A 413 5.33 30.77 -1.64
N TYR A 414 5.54 32.01 -1.21
CA TYR A 414 4.46 32.93 -0.84
C TYR A 414 3.98 33.68 -2.08
N GLU A 415 2.67 33.82 -2.22
CA GLU A 415 2.02 34.44 -3.37
C GLU A 415 1.85 35.97 -3.24
N LYS A 416 1.79 36.47 -2.00
CA LYS A 416 1.43 37.86 -1.68
C LYS A 416 1.83 38.23 -0.25
N ASP A 417 1.76 39.53 0.05
CA ASP A 417 1.96 40.06 1.39
C ASP A 417 1.04 39.37 2.41
N TRP A 418 1.56 39.17 3.62
CA TRP A 418 0.87 38.57 4.77
C TRP A 418 0.52 37.10 4.64
N ALA A 419 0.83 36.44 3.52
CA ALA A 419 0.68 35.01 3.40
C ALA A 419 1.46 34.26 4.50
N GLU A 420 0.90 33.14 4.96
CA GLU A 420 1.39 32.41 6.13
C GLU A 420 1.64 30.93 5.79
N LEU A 421 2.68 30.39 6.41
CA LEU A 421 2.97 28.96 6.50
C LEU A 421 2.85 28.55 7.96
N PHE A 422 2.20 27.43 8.27
CA PHE A 422 2.21 26.89 9.63
C PHE A 422 3.57 26.28 9.96
N LEU A 423 4.20 26.76 11.03
CA LEU A 423 5.35 26.10 11.66
C LEU A 423 4.89 25.16 12.78
N TYR A 424 3.78 25.48 13.44
CA TYR A 424 3.11 24.65 14.45
C TYR A 424 1.60 24.89 14.42
N GLY A 425 0.83 23.82 14.58
CA GLY A 425 -0.63 23.87 14.59
C GLY A 425 -1.24 24.08 13.23
N ASN A 426 -2.56 24.26 13.19
CA ASN A 426 -3.33 24.53 11.98
C ASN A 426 -4.62 25.30 12.34
N TYR A 427 -5.53 25.47 11.38
CA TYR A 427 -6.82 26.13 11.61
C TYR A 427 -7.82 25.29 12.43
N ASN A 428 -7.65 23.97 12.48
CA ASN A 428 -8.62 23.01 13.02
C ASN A 428 -8.31 22.54 14.45
N SER A 429 -7.75 23.42 15.29
CA SER A 429 -7.41 23.18 16.70
C SER A 429 -6.49 21.99 16.95
N VAL A 430 -5.21 22.27 17.13
CA VAL A 430 -4.28 21.36 17.83
C VAL A 430 -4.34 21.60 19.34
N SER A 431 -3.89 20.63 20.15
CA SER A 431 -3.66 20.87 21.57
C SER A 431 -2.67 22.01 21.76
N ALA A 432 -3.10 23.10 22.41
CA ALA A 432 -2.24 24.26 22.59
C ALA A 432 -0.98 23.91 23.41
N LEU A 433 0.18 24.40 22.98
CA LEU A 433 1.44 24.26 23.72
C LEU A 433 1.33 25.03 25.02
N LYS A 434 1.66 24.40 26.14
CA LYS A 434 1.73 25.09 27.43
C LYS A 434 3.09 25.75 27.56
N LEU A 435 3.14 27.04 27.92
CA LEU A 435 4.42 27.75 28.12
C LEU A 435 5.18 27.27 29.37
N THR A 436 4.58 26.40 30.19
CA THR A 436 5.28 25.66 31.24
C THR A 436 6.20 24.56 30.66
N GLU A 437 5.86 24.03 29.50
CA GLU A 437 6.57 22.91 28.84
C GLU A 437 7.47 23.40 27.69
N TYR A 438 7.09 24.50 27.03
CA TYR A 438 7.80 25.06 25.88
C TYR A 438 8.13 26.54 26.09
N LYS A 439 9.36 26.91 25.79
CA LYS A 439 9.85 28.29 25.98
C LYS A 439 10.15 29.05 24.70
N GLY A 440 10.16 28.38 23.55
CA GLY A 440 10.49 29.05 22.29
C GLY A 440 10.47 28.17 21.06
N LEU A 441 11.00 28.74 19.98
CA LEU A 441 11.14 28.14 18.67
C LEU A 441 12.52 28.51 18.10
N ARG A 442 13.23 27.53 17.53
CA ARG A 442 14.37 27.78 16.66
C ARG A 442 13.94 27.54 15.21
N ILE A 443 14.29 28.47 14.32
CA ILE A 443 14.17 28.30 12.88
C ILE A 443 15.52 28.52 12.22
N GLU A 444 15.88 27.60 11.33
CA GLU A 444 17.08 27.63 10.53
C GLU A 444 16.68 27.65 9.06
N MET A 445 17.21 28.64 8.34
CA MET A 445 16.89 28.94 6.96
C MET A 445 18.12 28.72 6.07
N ASP A 446 17.93 28.69 4.75
CA ASP A 446 19.02 28.65 3.78
C ASP A 446 19.79 29.98 3.67
N ASP A 447 19.13 31.11 3.95
CA ASP A 447 19.70 32.46 3.97
C ASP A 447 19.11 33.33 5.10
N ASN A 448 19.65 34.52 5.27
CA ASN A 448 19.08 35.55 6.13
C ASN A 448 17.91 36.24 5.42
N TYR A 449 16.72 36.16 6.02
CA TYR A 449 15.52 36.81 5.47
C TYR A 449 15.21 38.14 6.16
N GLY A 450 15.85 38.44 7.30
CA GLY A 450 15.70 39.70 8.02
C GLY A 450 14.23 40.10 8.20
N SER A 451 13.90 41.33 7.82
CA SER A 451 12.53 41.86 7.90
C SER A 451 11.55 41.34 6.85
N LYS A 452 12.01 40.56 5.85
CA LYS A 452 11.14 40.02 4.79
C LYS A 452 10.19 38.96 5.33
N LEU A 453 10.62 38.20 6.34
CA LEU A 453 9.83 37.17 7.00
C LEU A 453 9.79 37.40 8.50
N GLN A 454 8.72 36.95 9.15
CA GLN A 454 8.58 36.98 10.59
C GLN A 454 7.87 35.75 11.13
N VAL A 455 8.25 35.34 12.33
CA VAL A 455 7.50 34.35 13.11
C VAL A 455 6.35 35.06 13.81
N LYS A 456 5.13 34.62 13.55
CA LYS A 456 3.92 35.05 14.23
C LYS A 456 3.46 33.95 15.18
N VAL A 457 3.33 34.27 16.47
CA VAL A 457 2.91 33.35 17.52
C VAL A 457 1.51 33.74 17.97
N TYR A 458 0.59 32.78 17.91
CA TYR A 458 -0.79 32.93 18.36
C TYR A 458 -0.93 32.26 19.73
N GLY A 459 -1.20 33.07 20.75
CA GLY A 459 -1.29 32.66 22.15
C GLY A 459 -2.69 32.23 22.58
N ASP A 460 -3.05 32.56 23.82
CA ASP A 460 -4.37 32.33 24.41
C ASP A 460 -5.48 32.99 23.54
N ALA A 461 -6.60 32.28 23.41
CA ALA A 461 -7.77 32.74 22.66
C ALA A 461 -8.87 33.31 23.57
N THR A 462 -9.54 34.36 23.09
CA THR A 462 -10.81 34.87 23.66
C THR A 462 -11.84 34.90 22.54
N GLY A 463 -12.77 33.94 22.51
CA GLY A 463 -13.67 33.74 21.38
C GLY A 463 -12.88 33.37 20.12
N SER A 464 -13.08 34.12 19.03
CA SER A 464 -12.36 33.94 17.76
C SER A 464 -11.05 34.73 17.66
N SER A 465 -10.70 35.51 18.68
CA SER A 465 -9.49 36.35 18.70
C SER A 465 -8.37 35.71 19.51
N PHE A 466 -7.13 35.85 19.05
CA PHE A 466 -5.94 35.33 19.73
C PHE A 466 -5.06 36.49 20.22
N LYS A 467 -4.35 36.28 21.32
CA LYS A 467 -3.17 37.09 21.62
C LYS A 467 -2.09 36.82 20.58
N GLU A 468 -1.40 37.84 20.10
CA GLU A 468 -0.42 37.68 19.03
C GLU A 468 0.93 38.31 19.40
N ALA A 469 2.01 37.65 19.02
CA ALA A 469 3.36 38.17 19.11
C ALA A 469 4.11 37.97 17.79
N TYR A 470 4.92 38.95 17.41
CA TYR A 470 5.60 39.01 16.12
C TYR A 470 7.10 39.12 16.35
N TYR A 471 7.86 38.26 15.68
CA TYR A 471 9.32 38.17 15.83
C TYR A 471 9.96 38.16 14.45
N THR A 472 10.70 39.21 14.11
CA THR A 472 11.44 39.31 12.86
C THR A 472 12.57 38.28 12.81
N LEU A 473 12.82 37.69 11.65
CA LEU A 473 13.98 36.80 11.48
C LEU A 473 15.29 37.58 11.58
N SER A 474 16.36 36.89 11.98
CA SER A 474 17.69 37.48 12.06
C SER A 474 18.15 38.00 10.68
N ALA A 475 18.67 39.22 10.66
CA ALA A 475 19.28 39.81 9.46
C ALA A 475 20.74 39.39 9.28
N ASN A 476 21.37 38.83 10.32
CA ASN A 476 22.81 38.53 10.34
C ASN A 476 23.11 37.04 10.57
N SER A 477 22.07 36.20 10.62
CA SER A 477 22.18 34.77 10.86
C SER A 477 21.11 34.03 10.07
N LYS A 478 21.47 32.84 9.60
CA LYS A 478 20.51 31.89 9.02
C LYS A 478 19.63 31.23 10.08
N THR A 479 20.02 31.34 11.34
CA THR A 479 19.28 30.80 12.49
C THR A 479 18.66 31.94 13.29
N THR A 480 17.38 31.80 13.62
CA THR A 480 16.64 32.69 14.51
C THR A 480 16.05 31.89 15.66
N THR A 481 16.24 32.36 16.89
CA THR A 481 15.60 31.81 18.08
C THR A 481 14.56 32.81 18.59
N VAL A 482 13.32 32.35 18.70
CA VAL A 482 12.19 33.07 19.27
C VAL A 482 11.94 32.54 20.68
N ASN A 483 11.96 33.42 21.68
CA ASN A 483 11.54 33.07 23.04
C ASN A 483 10.09 33.49 23.23
N PHE A 484 9.25 32.59 23.74
CA PHE A 484 7.86 32.92 24.05
C PHE A 484 7.80 33.79 25.30
N GLU A 485 7.01 34.86 25.23
CA GLU A 485 6.84 35.81 26.33
C GLU A 485 5.40 35.70 26.86
N ASN A 486 5.21 35.17 28.07
CA ASN A 486 3.89 35.04 28.70
C ASN A 486 3.10 36.36 28.72
N ALA A 487 3.79 37.50 28.84
CA ALA A 487 3.18 38.82 28.82
C ALA A 487 2.48 39.14 27.48
N LYS A 488 2.97 38.58 26.36
CA LYS A 488 2.42 38.79 25.02
C LYS A 488 1.41 37.72 24.64
N THR A 489 1.74 36.44 24.86
CA THR A 489 0.94 35.31 24.36
C THR A 489 0.02 34.68 25.41
N GLY A 490 0.21 34.98 26.70
CA GLY A 490 -0.53 34.33 27.77
C GLY A 490 0.12 33.02 28.23
N SER A 491 -0.69 32.01 28.58
CA SER A 491 -0.21 30.74 29.15
C SER A 491 -0.06 29.60 28.14
N THR A 492 -0.61 29.76 26.94
CA THR A 492 -0.54 28.79 25.85
C THR A 492 -0.13 29.41 24.51
N VAL A 493 0.35 28.57 23.58
CA VAL A 493 0.49 28.87 22.15
C VAL A 493 -0.39 27.90 21.37
N SER A 494 -1.37 28.44 20.65
CA SER A 494 -2.28 27.66 19.81
C SER A 494 -1.68 27.31 18.45
N ARG A 495 -0.93 28.24 17.85
CA ARG A 495 -0.28 28.05 16.55
C ARG A 495 0.88 29.02 16.33
N ILE A 496 1.77 28.65 15.44
CA ILE A 496 2.95 29.45 15.06
C ILE A 496 3.02 29.46 13.54
N THR A 497 3.17 30.64 12.94
CA THR A 497 3.32 30.78 11.49
C THR A 497 4.59 31.52 11.10
N LEU A 498 5.11 31.19 9.92
CA LEU A 498 6.09 31.99 9.20
C LEU A 498 5.33 32.84 8.18
N GLN A 499 5.33 34.15 8.39
CA GLN A 499 4.59 35.12 7.61
C GLN A 499 5.54 35.93 6.73
N THR A 500 5.14 36.19 5.48
CA THR A 500 5.84 37.15 4.62
C THR A 500 5.36 38.58 4.87
N ASN A 501 6.31 39.50 5.03
CA ASN A 501 6.09 40.95 5.11
C ASN A 501 6.34 41.66 3.77
N VAL A 502 6.63 40.88 2.74
CA VAL A 502 6.79 41.32 1.36
C VAL A 502 5.86 40.52 0.48
N GLY A 503 5.68 40.96 -0.77
CA GLY A 503 4.84 40.28 -1.76
C GLY A 503 5.33 38.87 -2.10
N ALA A 504 5.18 38.47 -3.36
CA ALA A 504 5.63 37.15 -3.77
C ALA A 504 7.11 36.92 -3.44
N THR A 505 7.41 35.88 -2.65
CA THR A 505 8.77 35.55 -2.22
C THR A 505 8.91 34.05 -2.01
N LYS A 506 10.13 33.54 -2.18
CA LYS A 506 10.48 32.15 -1.89
C LYS A 506 11.41 32.11 -0.70
N ALA A 507 11.31 31.07 0.10
CA ALA A 507 12.24 30.82 1.19
C ALA A 507 12.46 29.33 1.41
N LYS A 508 13.65 28.94 1.86
CA LYS A 508 13.94 27.56 2.23
C LYS A 508 14.25 27.46 3.72
N ILE A 509 13.49 26.60 4.40
CA ILE A 509 13.62 26.29 5.82
C ILE A 509 14.43 24.99 5.91
N ASN A 510 15.63 25.05 6.48
CA ASN A 510 16.46 23.87 6.70
C ASN A 510 16.02 23.10 7.95
N GLN A 511 15.55 23.80 8.99
CA GLN A 511 15.03 23.16 10.19
C GLN A 511 14.11 24.12 10.94
N VAL A 512 13.08 23.58 11.58
CA VAL A 512 12.32 24.29 12.61
C VAL A 512 12.11 23.36 13.79
N ALA A 513 12.26 23.88 15.01
CA ALA A 513 12.09 23.10 16.22
C ALA A 513 11.49 23.93 17.36
N LEU A 514 10.57 23.34 18.12
CA LEU A 514 10.18 23.87 19.43
C LEU A 514 11.31 23.65 20.42
N ILE A 515 11.50 24.62 21.30
CA ILE A 515 12.46 24.55 22.41
C ILE A 515 11.66 24.30 23.69
N LYS A 516 11.86 23.14 24.31
CA LYS A 516 11.25 22.81 25.60
C LYS A 516 11.89 23.59 26.75
N SER A 517 11.20 23.67 27.87
CA SER A 517 11.67 24.34 29.09
C SER A 517 13.02 23.78 29.59
N ASP A 518 13.29 22.50 29.35
CA ASP A 518 14.55 21.81 29.68
C ASP A 518 15.68 22.01 28.65
N ASN A 519 15.45 22.82 27.60
CA ASN A 519 16.33 23.06 26.43
C ASN A 519 16.36 21.96 25.38
N SER A 520 15.65 20.84 25.54
CA SER A 520 15.55 19.87 24.46
C SER A 520 14.73 20.42 23.29
N GLU A 521 15.09 20.03 22.07
CA GLU A 521 14.42 20.47 20.84
C GLU A 521 13.47 19.38 20.32
N VAL A 522 12.31 19.80 19.83
CA VAL A 522 11.36 18.94 19.10
C VAL A 522 11.23 19.48 17.69
N LYS A 523 11.74 18.74 16.70
CA LYS A 523 11.62 19.10 15.27
C LYS A 523 10.14 19.23 14.91
N LEU A 524 9.84 20.19 14.03
CA LEU A 524 8.50 20.41 13.49
C LEU A 524 8.50 20.18 11.98
N SER A 525 7.36 19.72 11.46
CA SER A 525 7.08 19.67 10.03
C SER A 525 6.12 20.81 9.67
N PRO A 526 6.57 21.84 8.92
CA PRO A 526 5.69 22.89 8.45
C PRO A 526 4.57 22.37 7.56
N THR A 527 3.43 23.06 7.56
CA THR A 527 2.29 22.77 6.66
C THR A 527 1.75 24.04 6.04
N THR A 528 1.09 23.91 4.88
CA THR A 528 0.48 25.04 4.18
C THR A 528 -0.59 25.70 5.03
N ALA A 529 -0.51 27.03 5.19
CA ALA A 529 -1.63 27.81 5.74
C ALA A 529 -2.40 28.50 4.61
N TRP A 530 -2.11 29.77 4.31
CA TRP A 530 -2.84 30.50 3.28
C TRP A 530 -1.91 31.38 2.46
N GLY A 531 -2.19 31.50 1.16
CA GLY A 531 -1.41 32.32 0.22
C GLY A 531 0.02 31.82 0.01
N CYS A 532 0.30 30.56 0.31
CA CYS A 532 1.58 29.94 0.02
C CYS A 532 1.43 28.52 -0.50
N THR A 533 2.48 28.04 -1.15
CA THR A 533 2.67 26.62 -1.47
C THR A 533 3.91 26.11 -0.74
N LEU A 534 3.90 24.83 -0.38
CA LEU A 534 4.98 24.17 0.33
C LEU A 534 5.42 22.95 -0.48
N SER A 535 6.73 22.79 -0.63
CA SER A 535 7.36 21.58 -1.15
C SER A 535 8.52 21.17 -0.25
N THR A 536 8.90 19.90 -0.30
CA THR A 536 9.93 19.32 0.57
C THR A 536 11.05 18.74 -0.28
N GLU A 537 12.29 19.05 0.09
CA GLU A 537 13.50 18.43 -0.43
C GLU A 537 14.15 17.62 0.70
N SER A 538 14.54 16.38 0.41
CA SER A 538 15.28 15.54 1.34
C SER A 538 16.55 14.99 0.71
N SER A 539 17.58 14.84 1.54
CA SER A 539 18.82 14.16 1.17
C SER A 539 19.37 13.38 2.36
N PRO A 540 20.01 12.22 2.18
CA PRO A 540 20.59 11.48 3.30
C PRO A 540 21.70 12.29 4.03
N VAL A 541 21.81 12.15 5.36
CA VAL A 541 22.75 12.93 6.20
C VAL A 541 24.22 12.61 5.91
N SER A 542 24.53 11.36 5.53
CA SER A 542 25.74 10.90 4.81
C SER A 542 25.78 9.36 4.89
N GLY A 543 26.26 8.69 3.83
CA GLY A 543 26.45 7.23 3.83
C GLY A 543 25.38 6.40 3.12
N ILE A 544 24.21 6.97 2.80
CA ILE A 544 23.32 6.40 1.78
C ILE A 544 23.72 7.10 0.48
N GLN A 545 24.45 6.38 -0.38
CA GLN A 545 24.85 6.92 -1.68
C GLN A 545 23.61 7.44 -2.41
N ASN A 546 23.73 8.61 -3.05
CA ASN A 546 22.81 8.98 -4.12
C ASN A 546 22.68 7.77 -5.04
N ILE A 547 21.49 7.20 -5.12
CA ILE A 547 21.20 6.22 -6.15
C ILE A 547 21.16 7.03 -7.43
N HIS A 548 22.29 7.06 -8.12
CA HIS A 548 22.23 7.05 -9.56
C HIS A 548 21.47 5.78 -9.91
N TYR A 549 20.18 5.93 -10.20
CA TYR A 549 19.53 5.04 -11.13
C TYR A 549 20.28 5.26 -12.45
N THR A 550 21.39 4.55 -12.57
CA THR A 550 21.73 4.01 -13.87
C THR A 550 20.65 2.95 -14.00
N PRO A 551 19.65 3.09 -14.90
CA PRO A 551 18.98 1.88 -15.35
C PRO A 551 20.13 0.94 -15.62
N ILE A 552 20.18 -0.22 -14.97
CA ILE A 552 21.06 -1.26 -15.48
C ILE A 552 20.59 -1.34 -16.93
N ALA A 553 21.41 -0.79 -17.83
CA ALA A 553 21.20 -0.97 -19.22
C ALA A 553 21.23 -2.47 -19.29
N ASP A 554 20.05 -3.04 -19.48
CA ASP A 554 19.91 -4.40 -19.84
C ASP A 554 20.58 -4.52 -21.21
N ASP A 555 21.90 -4.65 -21.16
CA ASP A 555 22.78 -4.88 -22.29
C ASP A 555 22.58 -6.30 -22.82
N ARG A 556 21.65 -7.07 -22.23
CA ARG A 556 21.13 -8.28 -22.83
C ARG A 556 20.36 -7.87 -24.08
N ILE A 557 20.81 -8.47 -25.17
CA ILE A 557 20.28 -8.26 -26.51
C ILE A 557 19.27 -9.37 -26.71
N TYR A 558 18.08 -9.04 -27.18
CA TYR A 558 17.02 -9.99 -27.47
C TYR A 558 16.74 -9.98 -28.97
N ASN A 559 16.45 -11.13 -29.57
CA ASN A 559 15.88 -11.14 -30.92
C ASN A 559 14.39 -10.71 -30.88
N LEU A 560 13.76 -10.54 -32.04
CA LEU A 560 12.32 -10.23 -32.12
C LEU A 560 11.41 -11.33 -31.54
N GLN A 561 11.97 -12.47 -31.18
CA GLN A 561 11.30 -13.60 -30.54
C GLN A 561 11.51 -13.61 -29.02
N GLY A 562 12.10 -12.56 -28.43
CA GLY A 562 12.29 -12.42 -26.99
C GLY A 562 13.39 -13.31 -26.41
N GLN A 563 14.19 -13.98 -27.26
CA GLN A 563 15.30 -14.82 -26.80
C GLN A 563 16.54 -13.96 -26.60
N GLN A 564 17.19 -14.13 -25.44
CA GLN A 564 18.48 -13.50 -25.20
C GLN A 564 19.53 -14.06 -26.18
N ILE A 565 20.24 -13.17 -26.87
CA ILE A 565 21.30 -13.46 -27.82
C ILE A 565 22.60 -12.81 -27.36
N ALA A 566 23.73 -13.51 -27.55
CA ALA A 566 25.03 -13.01 -27.12
C ALA A 566 25.54 -11.82 -27.95
N LYS A 567 25.10 -11.71 -29.23
CA LYS A 567 25.43 -10.63 -30.16
C LYS A 567 24.28 -10.44 -31.17
N PRO A 568 24.04 -9.22 -31.68
CA PRO A 568 23.05 -9.00 -32.73
C PRO A 568 23.39 -9.81 -34.00
N GLN A 569 22.41 -10.51 -34.55
CA GLN A 569 22.49 -11.03 -35.92
C GLN A 569 21.86 -10.03 -36.89
N ARG A 570 22.26 -10.07 -38.17
CA ARG A 570 21.75 -9.17 -39.21
C ARG A 570 20.21 -9.15 -39.19
N GLY A 571 19.62 -7.99 -38.88
CA GLY A 571 18.19 -7.88 -38.60
C GLY A 571 17.88 -6.98 -37.40
N ILE A 572 16.62 -7.05 -36.94
CA ILE A 572 16.14 -6.24 -35.81
C ILE A 572 16.41 -7.00 -34.49
N TYR A 573 16.94 -6.31 -33.50
CA TYR A 573 17.11 -6.80 -32.13
C TYR A 573 16.52 -5.81 -31.13
N ILE A 574 16.25 -6.26 -29.90
CA ILE A 574 15.72 -5.45 -28.80
C ILE A 574 16.80 -5.37 -27.73
N GLN A 575 17.09 -4.16 -27.25
CA GLN A 575 18.01 -3.92 -26.14
C GLN A 575 17.41 -2.78 -25.33
N ASN A 576 17.36 -2.87 -24.00
CA ASN A 576 16.74 -1.83 -23.17
C ASN A 576 15.31 -1.44 -23.60
N GLY A 577 14.48 -2.42 -24.01
CA GLY A 577 13.11 -2.18 -24.47
C GLY A 577 12.98 -1.43 -25.82
N LYS A 578 14.08 -1.18 -26.55
CA LYS A 578 14.10 -0.45 -27.83
C LYS A 578 14.54 -1.35 -28.98
N LYS A 579 13.94 -1.17 -30.16
CA LYS A 579 14.31 -1.87 -31.40
C LYS A 579 15.53 -1.22 -32.05
N PHE A 580 16.52 -2.03 -32.41
CA PHE A 580 17.74 -1.66 -33.11
C PHE A 580 17.92 -2.52 -34.37
N ILE A 581 18.64 -2.02 -35.37
CA ILE A 581 18.93 -2.76 -36.62
C ILE A 581 20.42 -3.05 -36.67
N ALA A 582 20.78 -4.32 -36.58
CA ALA A 582 22.13 -4.79 -36.86
C ALA A 582 22.30 -4.95 -38.38
N LYS A 583 23.22 -4.18 -38.95
CA LYS A 583 23.48 -4.14 -40.41
C LYS A 583 24.22 -5.37 -40.91
#